data_AF-U5CTN7-F1
#
_entry.id   AF-U5CTN7-F1
#
_cell.length_a   1.000
_cell.length_b   1.000
_cell.length_c   1.000
_cell.angle_alpha   90.00
_cell.angle_beta   90.00
_cell.angle_gamma   90.00
#
_symmetry.space_group_name_H-M   'P 1'
#
loop_
_entity.id
_entity.type
_entity.pdbx_description
1 polymer ?
#
loop_
_entity_poly.entity_id
_entity_poly.type
_entity_poly.pdbx_seq_one_letter_code
_entity_poly.pdbx_strand_id
1 'polypeptide(L)'
;MEKEIMSDKVSLDFNHLLLCYNAIEKARMELYWAVNNSIRAGLKPSNILPADNVKVELLDNNEIVKLTVPDHPSKYVTGSARTAVKERWVNNIAYSLNTIKNKVFFNHIFVFIKFYLPSKYSDVDNADIKPIIDGVKYAGIVPDDDYKHISFGFNAQYSKDPRTEIYLLEYKKIPEKLLRILQEL
;
A
#
# COMPACT_ATOMS: atom_id res chain seq x y z
N MET A 1 -23.97 -3.40 48.47
CA MET A 1 -24.88 -3.45 47.31
C MET A 1 -24.27 -2.57 46.24
N GLU A 2 -23.23 -3.09 45.58
CA GLU A 2 -22.55 -2.42 44.48
C GLU A 2 -23.42 -2.61 43.23
N LYS A 3 -23.84 -1.50 42.62
CA LYS A 3 -24.52 -1.54 41.33
C LYS A 3 -23.48 -1.81 40.26
N GLU A 4 -23.56 -2.99 39.65
CA GLU A 4 -22.92 -3.30 38.38
C GLU A 4 -23.25 -2.21 37.35
N ILE A 5 -22.22 -1.50 36.91
CA ILE A 5 -22.28 -0.70 35.68
C ILE A 5 -22.12 -1.71 34.54
N MET A 6 -23.23 -2.30 34.09
CA MET A 6 -23.29 -2.96 32.79
C MET A 6 -23.05 -1.89 31.73
N SER A 7 -21.83 -1.82 31.19
CA SER A 7 -21.60 -1.08 29.95
C SER A 7 -22.28 -1.84 28.82
N ASP A 8 -23.41 -1.34 28.35
CA ASP A 8 -24.02 -1.80 27.11
C ASP A 8 -23.03 -1.57 25.96
N LYS A 9 -22.21 -2.58 25.66
CA LYS A 9 -21.38 -2.59 24.47
C LYS A 9 -22.32 -2.71 23.28
N VAL A 10 -22.60 -1.57 22.63
CA VAL A 10 -23.19 -1.55 21.29
C VAL A 10 -22.31 -2.44 20.39
N SER A 11 -22.82 -3.61 20.02
CA SER A 11 -22.13 -4.51 19.10
C SER A 11 -22.31 -3.98 17.68
N LEU A 12 -21.20 -3.87 16.95
CA LEU A 12 -21.20 -3.44 15.56
C LEU A 12 -21.84 -4.55 14.69
N ASP A 13 -22.82 -4.20 13.86
CA ASP A 13 -23.30 -5.11 12.80
C ASP A 13 -22.22 -5.23 11.73
N PHE A 14 -21.45 -6.32 11.81
CA PHE A 14 -20.35 -6.60 10.89
C PHE A 14 -20.81 -6.73 9.43
N ASN A 15 -22.02 -7.24 9.19
CA ASN A 15 -22.53 -7.40 7.82
C ASN A 15 -22.84 -6.04 7.19
N HIS A 16 -23.52 -5.16 7.94
CA HIS A 16 -23.79 -3.82 7.47
C HIS A 16 -22.49 -3.02 7.27
N LEU A 17 -21.52 -3.16 8.18
CA LEU A 17 -20.20 -2.56 8.05
C LEU A 17 -19.52 -2.99 6.73
N LEU A 18 -19.51 -4.29 6.44
CA LEU A 18 -18.92 -4.85 5.22
C LEU A 18 -19.58 -4.30 3.95
N LEU A 19 -20.91 -4.16 3.94
CA LEU A 19 -21.65 -3.55 2.83
C LEU A 19 -21.23 -2.10 2.60
N CYS A 20 -21.09 -1.32 3.67
CA CYS A 20 -20.63 0.08 3.59
C CYS A 20 -19.21 0.19 3.04
N TYR A 21 -18.27 -0.66 3.50
CA TYR A 21 -16.91 -0.69 2.94
C TYR A 21 -16.92 -0.99 1.44
N ASN A 22 -17.67 -2.00 1.02
CA ASN A 22 -17.76 -2.37 -0.40
C ASN A 22 -18.36 -1.22 -1.25
N ALA A 23 -19.37 -0.51 -0.74
CA ALA A 23 -19.97 0.63 -1.44
C ALA A 23 -18.98 1.80 -1.60
N ILE A 24 -18.22 2.12 -0.55
CA ILE A 24 -17.20 3.18 -0.57
C ILE A 24 -16.11 2.84 -1.60
N GLU A 25 -15.58 1.62 -1.56
CA GLU A 25 -14.52 1.23 -2.51
C GLU A 25 -15.04 1.16 -3.95
N LYS A 26 -16.29 0.72 -4.16
CA LYS A 26 -16.89 0.77 -5.49
C LYS A 26 -16.96 2.20 -6.03
N ALA A 27 -17.47 3.15 -5.23
CA ALA A 27 -17.56 4.55 -5.64
C ALA A 27 -16.18 5.15 -5.94
N ARG A 28 -15.18 4.83 -5.10
CA ARG A 28 -13.80 5.24 -5.32
C ARG A 28 -13.23 4.69 -6.63
N MET A 29 -13.55 3.44 -6.97
CA MET A 29 -13.08 2.80 -8.20
C MET A 29 -13.72 3.37 -9.46
N GLU A 30 -15.01 3.69 -9.43
CA GLU A 30 -15.66 4.40 -10.53
C GLU A 30 -14.99 5.77 -10.78
N LEU A 31 -14.66 6.50 -9.71
CA LEU A 31 -13.93 7.77 -9.82
C LEU A 31 -12.51 7.55 -10.35
N TYR A 32 -11.80 6.52 -9.87
CA TYR A 32 -10.48 6.14 -10.38
C TYR A 32 -10.55 5.87 -11.89
N TRP A 33 -11.52 5.08 -12.36
CA TRP A 33 -11.67 4.79 -13.78
C TRP A 33 -12.02 6.03 -14.60
N ALA A 34 -12.88 6.91 -14.09
CA ALA A 34 -13.22 8.15 -14.80
C ALA A 34 -12.00 9.05 -15.04
N VAL A 35 -11.00 9.04 -14.13
CA VAL A 35 -9.91 10.02 -14.12
C VAL A 35 -8.54 9.42 -14.53
N ASN A 36 -8.31 8.13 -14.26
CA ASN A 36 -6.99 7.48 -14.38
C ASN A 36 -6.93 6.35 -15.42
N ASN A 37 -7.81 6.32 -16.43
CA ASN A 37 -7.78 5.31 -17.49
C ASN A 37 -6.43 5.20 -18.21
N SER A 38 -5.69 6.31 -18.32
CA SER A 38 -4.36 6.36 -18.93
C SER A 38 -3.30 5.57 -18.16
N ILE A 39 -3.39 5.48 -16.82
CA ILE A 39 -2.42 4.74 -15.99
C ILE A 39 -2.38 3.28 -16.41
N ARG A 40 -3.54 2.68 -16.68
CA ARG A 40 -3.65 1.29 -17.19
C ARG A 40 -3.03 1.12 -18.57
N ALA A 41 -3.05 2.17 -19.39
CA ALA A 41 -2.40 2.19 -20.70
C ALA A 41 -0.88 2.51 -20.60
N GLY A 42 -0.33 2.67 -19.39
CA GLY A 42 1.06 3.08 -19.17
C GLY A 42 1.35 4.52 -19.58
N LEU A 43 0.30 5.34 -19.74
CA LEU A 43 0.39 6.73 -20.18
C LEU A 43 0.30 7.69 -18.99
N LYS A 44 0.95 8.85 -19.13
CA LYS A 44 0.88 9.88 -18.11
C LYS A 44 -0.55 10.40 -17.96
N PRO A 45 -1.17 10.28 -16.78
CA PRO A 45 -2.50 10.82 -16.53
C PRO A 45 -2.49 12.35 -16.57
N SER A 46 -3.54 12.91 -17.18
CA SER A 46 -3.78 14.36 -17.20
C SER A 46 -4.23 14.88 -15.85
N ASN A 47 -4.97 14.05 -15.10
CA ASN A 47 -5.46 14.31 -13.76
C ASN A 47 -5.18 13.08 -12.91
N ILE A 48 -4.70 13.26 -11.67
CA ILE A 48 -4.50 12.18 -10.71
C ILE A 48 -5.27 12.55 -9.46
N LEU A 49 -6.09 11.63 -8.95
CA LEU A 49 -6.75 11.83 -7.66
C LEU A 49 -5.69 11.92 -6.55
N PRO A 50 -5.87 12.77 -5.53
CA PRO A 50 -4.89 12.91 -4.45
C PRO A 50 -4.47 11.58 -3.84
N ALA A 51 -5.41 10.67 -3.59
CA ALA A 51 -5.16 9.34 -3.02
C ALA A 51 -4.42 8.36 -3.95
N ASP A 52 -4.26 8.71 -5.23
CA ASP A 52 -3.58 7.91 -6.26
C ASP A 52 -2.25 8.50 -6.70
N ASN A 53 -1.90 9.68 -6.17
CA ASN A 53 -0.66 10.37 -6.50
C ASN A 53 0.54 9.76 -5.77
N VAL A 54 0.91 8.55 -6.18
CA VAL A 54 2.03 7.80 -5.60
C VAL A 54 3.34 8.47 -5.98
N LYS A 55 4.02 9.03 -4.98
CA LYS A 55 5.34 9.65 -5.12
C LYS A 55 6.43 8.60 -5.07
N VAL A 56 7.51 8.82 -5.83
CA VAL A 56 8.69 7.94 -5.84
C VAL A 56 9.94 8.79 -5.66
N GLU A 57 10.80 8.34 -4.75
CA GLU A 57 12.05 8.99 -4.39
C GLU A 57 13.17 7.95 -4.38
N LEU A 58 14.34 8.34 -4.89
CA LEU A 58 15.56 7.56 -4.78
C LEU A 58 16.40 8.14 -3.66
N LEU A 59 16.64 7.35 -2.62
CA LEU A 59 17.36 7.73 -1.41
C LEU A 59 18.68 6.98 -1.32
N ASP A 60 19.58 7.44 -0.46
CA ASP A 60 20.89 6.82 -0.21
C ASP A 60 21.64 6.48 -1.51
N ASN A 61 21.89 7.47 -2.37
CA ASN A 61 22.56 7.29 -3.66
C ASN A 61 21.90 6.23 -4.57
N ASN A 62 20.55 6.19 -4.58
CA ASN A 62 19.71 5.25 -5.34
C ASN A 62 19.74 3.80 -4.81
N GLU A 63 20.23 3.57 -3.59
CA GLU A 63 20.20 2.24 -2.97
C GLU A 63 18.84 1.90 -2.34
N ILE A 64 18.01 2.92 -2.08
CA ILE A 64 16.66 2.76 -1.54
C ILE A 64 15.68 3.44 -2.49
N VAL A 65 14.66 2.71 -2.90
CA VAL A 65 13.48 3.28 -3.58
C VAL A 65 12.39 3.47 -2.52
N LYS A 66 11.98 4.71 -2.28
CA LYS A 66 10.84 5.03 -1.42
C LYS A 66 9.64 5.37 -2.30
N LEU A 67 8.52 4.71 -2.05
CA LEU A 67 7.21 5.12 -2.54
C LEU A 67 6.40 5.69 -1.38
N THR A 68 5.62 6.73 -1.64
CA THR A 68 4.61 7.24 -0.72
C THR A 68 3.25 7.22 -1.40
N VAL A 69 2.40 6.31 -0.95
CA VAL A 69 1.01 6.21 -1.35
C VAL A 69 0.19 7.01 -0.33
N PRO A 70 -0.51 8.09 -0.73
CA PRO A 70 -1.35 8.91 0.15
C PRO A 70 -2.69 8.22 0.47
N ASP A 71 -2.62 6.94 0.83
CA ASP A 71 -3.74 6.07 1.19
C ASP A 71 -3.21 4.86 1.98
N HIS A 72 -4.11 4.08 2.57
CA HIS A 72 -3.78 2.80 3.20
C HIS A 72 -4.63 1.66 2.64
N PRO A 73 -4.12 0.41 2.61
CA PRO A 73 -4.92 -0.71 2.12
C PRO A 73 -6.22 -0.87 2.91
N SER A 74 -7.28 -1.23 2.18
CA SER A 74 -8.57 -1.55 2.76
C SER A 74 -8.51 -2.89 3.50
N LYS A 75 -9.23 -3.02 4.62
CA LYS A 75 -9.24 -4.25 5.44
C LYS A 75 -10.37 -5.23 5.08
N TYR A 76 -11.57 -4.70 4.86
CA TYR A 76 -12.80 -5.50 4.80
C TYR A 76 -13.48 -5.30 3.45
N VAL A 77 -12.83 -5.74 2.37
CA VAL A 77 -13.39 -5.63 1.02
C VAL A 77 -13.54 -7.01 0.43
N THR A 78 -14.72 -7.30 -0.09
CA THR A 78 -15.10 -8.60 -0.64
C THR A 78 -15.69 -8.45 -2.04
N GLY A 79 -15.84 -9.58 -2.74
CA GLY A 79 -16.46 -9.62 -4.07
C GLY A 79 -15.72 -8.77 -5.11
N SER A 80 -16.47 -8.13 -6.01
CA SER A 80 -15.94 -7.35 -7.13
C SER A 80 -15.16 -6.10 -6.70
N ALA A 81 -15.54 -5.48 -5.58
CA ALA A 81 -14.83 -4.34 -5.02
C ALA A 81 -13.37 -4.71 -4.65
N ARG A 82 -13.14 -5.95 -4.20
CA ARG A 82 -11.79 -6.42 -3.84
C ARG A 82 -10.86 -6.41 -5.05
N THR A 83 -11.30 -6.97 -6.17
CA THR A 83 -10.50 -7.00 -7.41
C THR A 83 -10.15 -5.59 -7.86
N ALA A 84 -11.13 -4.68 -7.84
CA ALA A 84 -10.94 -3.31 -8.27
C ALA A 84 -9.93 -2.56 -7.38
N VAL A 85 -10.04 -2.70 -6.05
CA VAL A 85 -9.06 -2.10 -5.12
C VAL A 85 -7.66 -2.65 -5.36
N LYS A 86 -7.51 -3.97 -5.57
CA LYS A 86 -6.22 -4.59 -5.88
C LYS A 86 -5.61 -4.00 -7.16
N GLU A 87 -6.39 -3.91 -8.23
CA GLU A 87 -5.94 -3.35 -9.50
C GLU A 87 -5.46 -1.90 -9.36
N ARG A 88 -6.19 -1.07 -8.60
CA ARG A 88 -5.80 0.31 -8.32
C ARG A 88 -4.41 0.40 -7.68
N TRP A 89 -4.18 -0.37 -6.61
CA TRP A 89 -2.89 -0.41 -5.93
C TRP A 89 -1.77 -0.89 -6.85
N VAL A 90 -2.00 -1.99 -7.56
CA VAL A 90 -1.04 -2.56 -8.51
C VAL A 90 -0.66 -1.55 -9.59
N ASN A 91 -1.65 -0.94 -10.25
CA ASN A 91 -1.42 -0.04 -11.37
C ASN A 91 -0.69 1.23 -10.93
N ASN A 92 -1.06 1.82 -9.80
CA ASN A 92 -0.43 3.04 -9.31
C ASN A 92 1.03 2.80 -8.91
N ILE A 93 1.33 1.70 -8.21
CA ILE A 93 2.69 1.34 -7.84
C ILE A 93 3.53 1.03 -9.08
N ALA A 94 3.03 0.17 -9.97
CA ALA A 94 3.74 -0.23 -11.17
C ALA A 94 4.03 0.98 -12.08
N TYR A 95 3.05 1.85 -12.28
CA TYR A 95 3.22 3.08 -13.06
C TYR A 95 4.28 4.00 -12.45
N SER A 96 4.20 4.25 -11.14
CA SER A 96 5.14 5.13 -10.46
C SER A 96 6.57 4.60 -10.49
N LEU A 97 6.77 3.29 -10.32
CA LEU A 97 8.09 2.65 -10.45
C LEU A 97 8.61 2.62 -11.89
N ASN A 98 7.72 2.49 -12.88
CA ASN A 98 8.11 2.54 -14.30
C ASN A 98 8.80 3.86 -14.66
N THR A 99 8.53 4.96 -13.95
CA THR A 99 9.21 6.26 -14.16
C THR A 99 10.70 6.24 -13.81
N ILE A 100 11.14 5.27 -13.00
CA ILE A 100 12.54 5.10 -12.57
C ILE A 100 13.18 3.79 -13.03
N LYS A 101 12.48 2.95 -13.80
CA LYS A 101 12.95 1.58 -14.14
C LYS A 101 14.31 1.51 -14.83
N ASN A 102 14.71 2.58 -15.53
CA ASN A 102 16.03 2.65 -16.18
C ASN A 102 17.17 2.99 -15.20
N LYS A 103 16.86 3.29 -13.94
CA LYS A 103 17.82 3.70 -12.91
C LYS A 103 18.07 2.61 -11.86
N VAL A 104 17.14 1.68 -11.70
CA VAL A 104 17.18 0.67 -10.64
C VAL A 104 16.74 -0.69 -11.17
N PHE A 105 17.47 -1.71 -10.76
CA PHE A 105 17.10 -3.10 -10.97
C PHE A 105 17.71 -3.93 -9.84
N PHE A 106 16.96 -4.90 -9.34
CA PHE A 106 17.35 -5.72 -8.21
C PHE A 106 17.12 -7.20 -8.51
N ASN A 107 18.07 -8.05 -8.14
CA ASN A 107 17.87 -9.50 -8.21
C ASN A 107 17.01 -10.01 -7.05
N HIS A 108 17.30 -9.57 -5.83
CA HIS A 108 16.54 -9.93 -4.63
C HIS A 108 16.32 -8.68 -3.78
N ILE A 109 15.06 -8.33 -3.55
CA ILE A 109 14.65 -7.17 -2.76
C ILE A 109 14.04 -7.56 -1.42
N PHE A 110 14.15 -6.64 -0.49
CA PHE A 110 13.30 -6.55 0.67
C PHE A 110 12.31 -5.39 0.51
N VAL A 111 11.02 -5.70 0.60
CA VAL A 111 9.92 -4.73 0.58
C VAL A 111 9.53 -4.45 2.02
N PHE A 112 9.91 -3.28 2.54
CA PHE A 112 9.51 -2.84 3.86
C PHE A 112 8.36 -1.84 3.78
N ILE A 113 7.24 -2.16 4.42
CA ILE A 113 6.00 -1.37 4.33
C ILE A 113 5.71 -0.71 5.67
N LYS A 114 5.62 0.61 5.69
CA LYS A 114 5.15 1.37 6.84
C LYS A 114 3.73 1.84 6.64
N PHE A 115 2.82 1.40 7.48
CA PHE A 115 1.44 1.85 7.47
C PHE A 115 1.24 3.00 8.47
N TYR A 116 0.76 4.13 7.97
CA TYR A 116 0.30 5.25 8.79
C TYR A 116 -1.23 5.20 8.80
N LEU A 117 -1.81 4.70 9.88
CA LEU A 117 -3.23 4.33 9.93
C LEU A 117 -4.08 5.34 10.71
N PRO A 118 -5.34 5.59 10.30
CA PRO A 118 -6.25 6.50 11.01
C PRO A 118 -6.83 5.91 12.30
N SER A 119 -6.50 4.67 12.63
CA SER A 119 -7.00 3.96 13.83
C SER A 119 -5.84 3.59 14.75
N LYS A 120 -6.05 3.77 16.06
CA LYS A 120 -5.12 3.32 17.11
C LYS A 120 -5.17 1.81 17.34
N TYR A 121 -6.28 1.17 16.99
CA TYR A 121 -6.49 -0.26 17.14
C TYR A 121 -6.69 -0.85 15.75
N SER A 122 -5.68 -1.60 15.31
CA SER A 122 -5.64 -2.13 13.96
C SER A 122 -4.81 -3.40 13.91
N ASP A 123 -5.43 -4.49 13.49
CA ASP A 123 -4.73 -5.70 13.06
C ASP A 123 -4.16 -5.45 11.67
N VAL A 124 -2.85 -5.21 11.61
CA VAL A 124 -2.12 -4.80 10.39
C VAL A 124 -1.81 -5.98 9.50
N ASP A 125 -1.70 -7.18 10.08
CA ASP A 125 -1.55 -8.45 9.37
C ASP A 125 -2.71 -8.72 8.38
N ASN A 126 -3.88 -8.14 8.63
CA ASN A 126 -5.04 -8.17 7.73
C ASN A 126 -4.96 -7.15 6.56
N ALA A 127 -3.91 -6.33 6.47
CA ALA A 127 -3.72 -5.44 5.33
C ALA A 127 -3.38 -6.24 4.06
N ASP A 128 -4.04 -5.93 2.94
CA ASP A 128 -3.76 -6.61 1.66
C ASP A 128 -2.44 -6.09 1.07
N ILE A 129 -1.33 -6.76 1.43
CA ILE A 129 0.03 -6.46 0.99
C ILE A 129 0.29 -6.97 -0.43
N LYS A 130 -0.40 -8.03 -0.86
CA LYS A 130 -0.13 -8.68 -2.16
C LYS A 130 -0.19 -7.70 -3.36
N PRO A 131 -1.16 -6.78 -3.45
CA PRO A 131 -1.20 -5.77 -4.52
C PRO A 131 0.05 -4.88 -4.58
N ILE A 132 0.68 -4.60 -3.43
CA ILE A 132 1.93 -3.84 -3.39
C ILE A 132 3.06 -4.64 -4.05
N ILE A 133 3.19 -5.91 -3.68
CA ILE A 133 4.21 -6.81 -4.22
C ILE A 133 4.00 -7.04 -5.72
N ASP A 134 2.76 -7.29 -6.14
CA ASP A 134 2.40 -7.47 -7.55
C ASP A 134 2.74 -6.19 -8.36
N GLY A 135 2.45 -5.00 -7.82
CA GLY A 135 2.83 -3.73 -8.46
C GLY A 135 4.34 -3.54 -8.63
N VAL A 136 5.13 -3.96 -7.63
CA VAL A 136 6.60 -3.94 -7.71
C VAL A 136 7.12 -4.88 -8.80
N LYS A 137 6.60 -6.12 -8.86
CA LYS A 137 6.93 -7.07 -9.92
C LYS A 137 6.56 -6.54 -11.31
N TYR A 138 5.34 -6.04 -11.49
CA TYR A 138 4.89 -5.56 -12.81
C TYR A 138 5.63 -4.31 -13.29
N ALA A 139 6.30 -3.56 -12.41
CA ALA A 139 7.21 -2.49 -12.81
C ALA A 139 8.48 -3.00 -13.50
N GLY A 140 8.81 -4.29 -13.37
CA GLY A 140 10.00 -4.90 -13.99
C GLY A 140 11.33 -4.51 -13.34
N ILE A 141 11.30 -3.97 -12.12
CA ILE A 141 12.51 -3.63 -11.36
C ILE A 141 13.08 -4.82 -10.57
N VAL A 142 12.34 -5.93 -10.54
CA VAL A 142 12.71 -7.23 -9.96
C VAL A 142 12.22 -8.34 -10.90
N PRO A 143 12.92 -9.48 -11.04
CA PRO A 143 12.54 -10.53 -11.99
C PRO A 143 11.17 -11.17 -11.75
N ASP A 144 10.83 -11.44 -10.50
CA ASP A 144 9.61 -12.16 -10.11
C ASP A 144 9.18 -11.83 -8.67
N ASP A 145 8.01 -12.32 -8.24
CA ASP A 145 7.47 -12.20 -6.87
C ASP A 145 7.64 -13.46 -6.02
N ASP A 146 8.47 -14.39 -6.47
CA ASP A 146 8.75 -15.62 -5.74
C ASP A 146 9.68 -15.38 -4.52
N TYR A 147 9.84 -16.44 -3.71
CA TYR A 147 10.66 -16.41 -2.50
C TYR A 147 12.17 -16.18 -2.75
N LYS A 148 12.64 -16.27 -4.00
CA LYS A 148 14.04 -16.04 -4.37
C LYS A 148 14.33 -14.58 -4.67
N HIS A 149 13.30 -13.82 -5.08
CA HIS A 149 13.46 -12.45 -5.55
C HIS A 149 12.83 -11.43 -4.61
N ILE A 150 11.84 -11.82 -3.80
CA ILE A 150 11.17 -10.90 -2.88
C ILE A 150 11.09 -11.48 -1.46
N SER A 151 11.45 -10.64 -0.50
CA SER A 151 11.09 -10.81 0.90
C SER A 151 10.42 -9.54 1.38
N PHE A 152 9.58 -9.60 2.42
CA PHE A 152 8.85 -8.42 2.88
C PHE A 152 8.70 -8.40 4.39
N GLY A 153 8.47 -7.20 4.92
CA GLY A 153 8.12 -6.96 6.31
C GLY A 153 7.35 -5.66 6.41
N PHE A 154 6.72 -5.43 7.57
CA PHE A 154 5.97 -4.22 7.78
C PHE A 154 6.08 -3.71 9.21
N ASN A 155 5.76 -2.44 9.38
CA ASN A 155 5.38 -1.86 10.66
C ASN A 155 4.14 -0.96 10.47
N ALA A 156 3.57 -0.50 11.58
CA ALA A 156 2.50 0.47 11.53
C ALA A 156 2.56 1.45 12.70
N GLN A 157 2.01 2.63 12.47
CA GLN A 157 1.76 3.62 13.50
C GLN A 157 0.47 4.38 13.23
N TYR A 158 -0.11 4.93 14.29
CA TYR A 158 -1.25 5.84 14.15
C TYR A 158 -0.82 7.16 13.48
N SER A 159 -1.67 7.70 12.61
CA SER A 159 -1.49 9.01 11.99
C SER A 159 -2.83 9.69 11.71
N LYS A 160 -2.87 11.01 11.86
CA LYS A 160 -3.99 11.84 11.39
C LYS A 160 -3.95 12.10 9.88
N ASP A 161 -2.81 11.83 9.27
CA ASP A 161 -2.57 11.88 7.83
C ASP A 161 -2.22 10.47 7.36
N PRO A 162 -3.23 9.65 7.01
CA PRO A 162 -3.01 8.25 6.66
C PRO A 162 -2.31 8.11 5.32
N ARG A 163 -1.34 7.20 5.28
CA ARG A 163 -0.56 6.91 4.09
C ARG A 163 0.15 5.57 4.25
N THR A 164 0.73 5.10 3.16
CA THR A 164 1.59 3.93 3.14
C THR A 164 2.92 4.32 2.53
N GLU A 165 4.00 4.06 3.27
CA GLU A 165 5.35 4.21 2.74
C GLU A 165 5.91 2.83 2.43
N ILE A 166 6.43 2.67 1.22
CA ILE A 166 6.98 1.39 0.75
C ILE A 166 8.44 1.64 0.42
N TYR A 167 9.32 0.86 1.03
CA TYR A 167 10.76 0.94 0.82
C TYR A 167 11.22 -0.33 0.13
N LEU A 168 11.90 -0.17 -0.99
CA LEU A 168 12.55 -1.25 -1.72
C LEU A 168 14.06 -1.09 -1.57
N LEU A 169 14.71 -2.13 -1.08
CA LEU A 169 16.16 -2.18 -0.93
C LEU A 169 16.67 -3.58 -1.27
N GLU A 170 17.93 -3.67 -1.70
CA GLU A 170 18.55 -4.95 -2.00
C GLU A 170 18.62 -5.82 -0.72
N TYR A 171 18.20 -7.08 -0.80
CA TYR A 171 18.05 -7.97 0.36
C TYR A 171 19.31 -8.06 1.24
N LYS A 172 20.50 -8.08 0.61
CA LYS A 172 21.79 -8.13 1.33
C LYS A 172 22.08 -6.88 2.17
N LYS A 173 21.39 -5.76 1.92
CA LYS A 173 21.55 -4.48 2.61
C LYS A 173 20.55 -4.27 3.74
N ILE A 174 19.67 -5.24 4.03
CA ILE A 174 18.67 -5.13 5.10
C ILE A 174 19.29 -4.67 6.43
N PRO A 175 20.37 -5.30 6.97
CA PRO A 175 20.83 -4.95 8.32
C PRO A 175 21.27 -3.49 8.46
N GLU A 176 21.87 -2.93 7.40
CA GLU A 176 22.35 -1.55 7.39
C GLU A 176 21.21 -0.54 7.15
N LYS A 177 20.35 -0.82 6.17
CA LYS A 177 19.37 0.18 5.69
C LYS A 177 18.07 0.14 6.46
N LEU A 178 17.63 -1.03 6.93
CA LEU A 178 16.35 -1.16 7.64
C LEU A 178 16.37 -0.37 8.94
N LEU A 179 17.48 -0.37 9.68
CA LEU A 179 17.61 0.40 10.91
C LEU A 179 17.43 1.89 10.66
N ARG A 180 18.07 2.42 9.60
CA ARG A 180 17.93 3.82 9.20
C ARG A 180 16.49 4.13 8.81
N ILE A 181 15.86 3.29 7.99
CA ILE A 181 14.43 3.44 7.65
C ILE A 181 13.56 3.50 8.91
N LEU A 182 13.76 2.60 9.87
CA LEU A 182 13.00 2.57 11.12
C LEU A 182 13.21 3.83 11.98
N GLN A 183 14.38 4.46 11.89
CA GLN A 183 14.71 5.74 12.50
C GLN A 183 14.22 6.96 11.67
N GLU A 184 13.42 6.71 10.63
CA GLU A 184 12.90 7.68 9.66
C GLU A 184 13.96 8.31 8.72
N LEU A 185 15.06 7.56 8.54
CA LEU A 185 16.31 7.87 7.83
C LEU A 185 17.18 8.94 8.48
#